data_AF-A0A8E4BWI3-F1
#
_entry.id   AF-A0A8E4BWI3-F1
#
_cell.length_a   1.000
_cell.length_b   1.000
_cell.length_c   1.000
_cell.angle_alpha   90.00
_cell.angle_beta   90.00
_cell.angle_gamma   90.00
#
_symmetry.space_group_name_H-M   'P 1'
#
loop_
_entity.id
_entity.type
_entity.pdbx_description
1 polymer ?
#
loop_
_entity_poly.entity_id
_entity_poly.type
_entity_poly.pdbx_seq_one_letter_code
_entity_poly.pdbx_strand_id
1 'polypeptide(L)'
;MNVFYYVYRITCTHPQAAQRYYYGMRRSTVPPHLDITYWSSSKTLHQAIKTFGQESFHKKIIAVYPTREEALALEMKFHRFFNVKDHPLFFNRANQTSVRFQTPAGPLSHEHREAMVRGMRARYARMTPAERAAPFASPDLRAKLSAANKGKARPEEVRAKIAASHRGRIKSESHREALRQKQTGKKCVQ
;
A
#
# COMPACT_ATOMS: atom_id res chain seq x y z
N MET A 1 -4.30 14.42 27.27
CA MET A 1 -4.02 13.00 27.55
C MET A 1 -2.51 12.80 27.56
N ASN A 2 -1.95 12.24 28.62
CA ASN A 2 -0.52 11.92 28.64
C ASN A 2 -0.24 10.75 27.69
N VAL A 3 0.84 10.86 26.93
CA VAL A 3 1.31 9.83 26.01
C VAL A 3 2.67 9.37 26.52
N PHE A 4 2.84 8.06 26.61
CA PHE A 4 4.06 7.40 27.03
C PHE A 4 4.69 6.70 25.84
N TYR A 5 6.01 6.86 25.68
CA TYR A 5 6.82 6.12 24.71
C TYR A 5 7.78 5.24 25.49
N TYR A 6 7.74 3.94 25.25
CA TYR A 6 8.62 3.03 25.96
C TYR A 6 9.10 1.91 25.06
N VAL A 7 10.32 1.45 25.33
CA VAL A 7 10.91 0.29 24.67
C VAL A 7 10.85 -0.87 25.63
N TYR A 8 10.48 -2.03 25.12
CA TYR A 8 10.29 -3.22 25.91
C TYR A 8 10.92 -4.43 25.23
N ARG A 9 11.27 -5.42 26.05
CA ARG A 9 11.72 -6.74 25.62
C ARG A 9 10.67 -7.76 26.04
N ILE A 10 10.35 -8.70 25.15
CA ILE A 10 9.65 -9.92 25.51
C ILE A 10 10.64 -11.08 25.45
N THR A 11 10.65 -11.90 26.50
CA THR A 11 11.46 -13.11 26.58
C THR A 11 10.53 -14.32 26.61
N CYS A 12 10.79 -15.30 25.74
CA CYS A 12 10.15 -16.62 25.77
C CYS A 12 11.02 -17.62 26.53
N THR A 13 10.45 -18.27 27.52
CA THR A 13 11.12 -19.28 28.36
C THR A 13 10.78 -20.71 27.94
N HIS A 14 9.81 -20.89 27.03
CA HIS A 14 9.38 -22.22 26.58
C HIS A 14 10.54 -23.02 25.97
N PRO A 15 10.78 -24.28 26.41
CA PRO A 15 11.94 -25.07 26.01
C PRO A 15 11.96 -25.38 24.50
N GLN A 16 10.79 -25.58 23.90
CA GLN A 16 10.65 -25.91 22.47
C GLN A 16 10.71 -24.69 21.54
N ALA A 17 10.76 -23.46 22.08
CA ALA A 17 10.79 -22.26 21.25
C ALA A 17 12.20 -22.01 20.69
N ALA A 18 12.30 -21.95 19.36
CA ALA A 18 13.54 -21.59 18.67
C ALA A 18 13.89 -20.11 18.88
N GLN A 19 12.89 -19.22 18.75
CA GLN A 19 13.04 -17.80 19.06
C GLN A 19 12.81 -17.55 20.56
N ARG A 20 13.60 -16.64 21.12
CA ARG A 20 13.62 -16.31 22.56
C ARG A 20 13.35 -14.85 22.85
N TYR A 21 13.69 -13.94 21.95
CA TYR A 21 13.66 -12.51 22.23
C TYR A 21 12.83 -11.74 21.22
N TYR A 22 12.17 -10.70 21.70
CA TYR A 22 11.50 -9.70 20.89
C TYR A 22 11.77 -8.32 21.46
N TYR A 23 12.10 -7.37 20.60
CA TYR A 23 12.23 -5.95 20.96
C TYR A 23 11.17 -5.15 20.21
N GLY A 24 10.60 -4.15 20.89
CA GLY A 24 9.64 -3.26 20.27
C GLY A 24 9.52 -1.93 21.03
N MET A 25 9.08 -0.91 20.30
CA MET A 25 8.65 0.37 20.88
C MET A 25 7.12 0.45 20.90
N ARG A 26 6.57 0.98 21.99
CA ARG A 26 5.14 1.23 22.14
C ARG A 26 4.87 2.68 22.49
N ARG A 27 3.88 3.24 21.77
CA ARG A 27 3.13 4.43 22.16
C ARG A 27 1.90 3.99 22.94
N SER A 28 1.70 4.50 24.14
CA SER A 28 0.55 4.18 24.99
C SER A 28 0.00 5.43 25.66
N THR A 29 -1.31 5.47 25.92
CA THR A 29 -1.93 6.46 26.82
C THR A 29 -1.92 5.98 28.27
N VAL A 30 -1.59 4.70 28.49
CA VAL A 30 -1.50 4.06 29.80
C VAL A 30 -0.03 4.05 30.24
N PRO A 31 0.28 4.33 31.52
CA PRO A 31 1.63 4.23 32.05
C PRO A 31 2.23 2.82 31.82
N PRO A 32 3.53 2.70 31.54
CA PRO A 32 4.17 1.42 31.19
C PRO A 32 4.00 0.31 32.23
N HIS A 33 3.91 0.65 33.52
CA HIS A 33 3.75 -0.30 34.62
C HIS A 33 2.31 -0.85 34.73
N LEU A 34 1.32 -0.16 34.17
CA LEU A 34 -0.08 -0.62 34.11
C LEU A 34 -0.43 -1.25 32.76
N ASP A 35 0.43 -1.09 31.77
CA ASP A 35 0.24 -1.59 30.40
C ASP A 35 0.66 -3.06 30.28
N ILE A 36 0.05 -3.90 31.11
CA ILE A 36 0.35 -5.34 31.26
C ILE A 36 -0.35 -6.21 30.21
N THR A 37 -1.46 -5.73 29.65
CA THR A 37 -2.30 -6.50 28.72
C THR A 37 -1.75 -6.53 27.30
N TYR A 38 -0.94 -5.53 26.92
CA TYR A 38 -0.37 -5.46 25.59
C TYR A 38 0.98 -6.16 25.45
N TRP A 39 1.06 -7.09 24.50
CA TRP A 39 2.27 -7.82 24.15
C TRP A 39 3.01 -7.22 22.94
N SER A 40 2.38 -7.19 21.76
CA SER A 40 3.01 -6.67 20.55
C SER A 40 1.94 -6.42 19.49
N SER A 41 2.34 -5.90 18.33
CA SER A 41 1.58 -5.93 17.08
C SER A 41 2.08 -7.02 16.12
N SER A 42 3.19 -7.70 16.45
CA SER A 42 3.83 -8.69 15.59
C SER A 42 2.99 -9.96 15.45
N LYS A 43 2.66 -10.34 14.21
CA LYS A 43 1.89 -11.57 13.93
C LYS A 43 2.62 -12.83 14.39
N THR A 44 3.94 -12.90 14.20
CA THR A 44 4.74 -14.06 14.61
C THR A 44 4.74 -14.25 16.11
N LEU A 45 4.86 -13.15 16.86
CA LEU A 45 4.85 -13.21 18.32
C LEU A 45 3.48 -13.63 18.85
N HIS A 46 2.38 -13.11 18.31
CA HIS A 46 1.04 -13.54 18.71
C HIS A 46 0.79 -15.02 18.44
N GLN A 47 1.25 -15.52 17.29
CA GLN A 47 1.15 -16.94 16.98
C GLN A 47 1.94 -17.78 18.00
N ALA A 48 3.16 -17.37 18.34
CA ALA A 48 3.96 -18.05 19.35
C ALA A 48 3.33 -18.03 20.75
N ILE A 49 2.75 -16.89 21.16
CA ILE A 49 2.01 -16.78 22.44
C ILE A 49 0.80 -17.72 22.45
N LYS A 50 0.07 -17.82 21.33
CA LYS A 50 -1.06 -18.74 21.21
C LYS A 50 -0.61 -20.20 21.25
N THR A 51 0.56 -20.52 20.69
CA THR A 51 1.08 -21.90 20.62
C THR A 51 1.70 -22.37 21.94
N PHE A 52 2.51 -21.54 22.59
CA PHE A 52 3.30 -21.91 23.78
C PHE A 52 2.68 -21.43 25.10
N GLY A 53 1.52 -20.79 25.05
CA GLY A 53 0.86 -20.18 26.20
C GLY A 53 1.50 -18.84 26.61
N GLN A 54 0.70 -17.99 27.26
CA GLN A 54 1.12 -16.65 27.66
C GLN A 54 2.07 -16.67 28.87
N GLU A 55 1.95 -17.68 29.73
CA GLU A 55 2.80 -17.93 30.90
C GLU A 55 4.28 -18.12 30.54
N SER A 56 4.55 -18.61 29.33
CA SER A 56 5.89 -18.79 28.77
C SER A 56 6.54 -17.48 28.31
N PHE A 57 5.86 -16.34 28.41
CA PHE A 57 6.35 -15.05 27.94
C PHE A 57 6.40 -14.03 29.07
N HIS A 58 7.51 -13.29 29.13
CA HIS A 58 7.72 -12.24 30.12
C HIS A 58 8.07 -10.93 29.44
N LYS A 59 7.28 -9.89 29.72
CA LYS A 59 7.51 -8.52 29.24
C LYS A 59 8.33 -7.74 30.26
N LYS A 60 9.43 -7.13 29.81
CA LYS A 60 10.27 -6.22 30.59
C LYS A 60 10.33 -4.87 29.90
N ILE A 61 9.96 -3.80 30.63
CA ILE A 61 10.19 -2.43 30.16
C ILE A 61 11.69 -2.13 30.27
N ILE A 62 12.31 -1.71 29.17
CA ILE A 62 13.73 -1.39 29.13
C ILE A 62 13.95 0.07 29.53
N ALA A 63 13.21 0.98 28.90
CA ALA A 63 13.33 2.41 29.12
C ALA A 63 12.04 3.13 28.69
N VAL A 64 11.79 4.27 29.31
CA VAL A 64 10.66 5.17 29.02
C VAL A 64 11.25 6.50 28.55
N TYR A 65 10.67 7.09 27.52
CA TYR A 65 11.15 8.30 26.88
C TYR A 65 10.04 9.35 26.76
N PRO A 66 10.38 10.65 26.79
CA PRO A 66 9.42 11.71 26.58
C PRO A 66 8.97 11.81 25.12
N THR A 67 9.82 11.43 24.15
CA THR A 67 9.49 11.50 22.72
C THR A 67 9.45 10.14 22.04
N ARG A 68 8.72 10.06 20.92
CA ARG A 68 8.66 8.87 20.07
C ARG A 68 10.01 8.60 19.43
N GLU A 69 10.68 9.65 19.02
CA GLU A 69 11.93 9.66 18.28
C GLU A 69 13.05 9.01 19.10
N GLU A 70 13.16 9.37 20.39
CA GLU A 70 14.15 8.78 21.30
C GLU A 70 13.88 7.30 21.58
N ALA A 71 12.61 6.94 21.84
CA ALA A 71 12.24 5.54 22.04
C ALA A 71 12.52 4.70 20.79
N LEU A 72 12.20 5.23 19.61
CA LEU A 72 12.47 4.55 18.35
C LEU A 72 13.96 4.43 18.06
N ALA A 73 14.76 5.45 18.40
CA ALA A 73 16.21 5.40 18.25
C ALA A 73 16.82 4.26 19.08
N LEU A 74 16.31 3.99 20.29
CA LEU A 74 16.73 2.86 21.10
C LEU A 74 16.32 1.51 20.47
N GLU A 75 15.09 1.38 19.96
CA GLU A 75 14.65 0.18 19.23
C GLU A 75 15.56 -0.08 18.02
N MET A 76 15.83 0.95 17.22
CA MET A 76 16.75 0.88 16.07
C MET A 76 18.15 0.47 16.50
N LYS A 77 18.65 1.00 17.63
CA LYS A 77 19.95 0.63 18.20
C LYS A 77 19.99 -0.85 18.53
N PHE A 78 18.98 -1.40 19.21
CA PHE A 78 18.92 -2.85 19.50
C PHE A 78 18.77 -3.69 18.24
N HIS A 79 17.92 -3.29 17.30
CA HIS A 79 17.71 -4.01 16.05
C HIS A 79 19.00 -4.08 15.23
N ARG A 80 19.75 -2.99 15.15
CA ARG A 80 21.06 -2.93 14.49
C ARG A 80 22.10 -3.73 15.24
N PHE A 81 22.19 -3.59 16.57
CA PHE A 81 23.21 -4.23 17.39
C PHE A 81 23.11 -5.76 17.35
N PHE A 82 21.89 -6.31 17.45
CA PHE A 82 21.68 -7.75 17.43
C PHE A 82 21.39 -8.33 16.03
N ASN A 83 21.29 -7.46 15.02
CA ASN A 83 20.76 -7.79 13.70
C ASN A 83 19.50 -8.67 13.76
N VAL A 84 18.47 -8.20 14.44
CA VAL A 84 17.32 -9.02 14.84
C VAL A 84 16.57 -9.65 13.66
N LYS A 85 16.66 -9.05 12.46
CA LYS A 85 16.08 -9.57 11.23
C LYS A 85 16.65 -10.95 10.85
N ASP A 86 17.97 -11.10 10.91
CA ASP A 86 18.66 -12.28 10.41
C ASP A 86 19.09 -13.22 11.56
N HIS A 87 18.79 -12.85 12.81
CA HIS A 87 19.21 -13.59 14.00
C HIS A 87 18.15 -14.63 14.42
N PRO A 88 18.49 -15.94 14.52
CA PRO A 88 17.53 -17.02 14.71
C PRO A 88 16.79 -16.98 16.06
N LEU A 89 17.39 -16.39 17.09
CA LEU A 89 16.77 -16.22 18.40
C LEU A 89 15.71 -15.11 18.49
N PHE A 90 15.46 -14.34 17.43
CA PHE A 90 14.55 -13.20 17.50
C PHE A 90 13.22 -13.45 16.78
N PHE A 91 12.12 -13.03 17.40
CA PHE A 91 10.80 -13.03 16.76
C PHE A 91 10.61 -11.87 15.77
N ASN A 92 11.46 -10.84 15.85
CA ASN A 92 11.47 -9.71 14.93
C ASN A 92 11.84 -10.19 13.52
N ARG A 93 11.00 -9.91 12.52
CA ARG A 93 11.27 -10.31 11.12
C ARG A 93 11.96 -9.24 10.29
N ALA A 94 12.18 -8.06 10.87
CA ALA A 94 12.75 -6.91 10.20
C ALA A 94 13.43 -6.01 11.24
N ASN A 95 14.52 -5.37 10.80
CA ASN A 95 15.13 -4.29 11.56
C ASN A 95 14.29 -3.03 11.36
N GLN A 96 14.12 -2.25 12.43
CA GLN A 96 13.47 -0.96 12.33
C GLN A 96 14.51 0.01 11.75
N THR A 97 14.16 0.71 10.67
CA THR A 97 15.13 1.52 9.91
C THR A 97 14.78 2.99 9.87
N SER A 98 13.52 3.36 10.18
CA SER A 98 13.10 4.75 9.98
C SER A 98 11.97 5.19 10.91
N VAL A 99 11.96 6.49 11.20
CA VAL A 99 10.89 7.19 11.96
C VAL A 99 9.65 7.45 11.11
N ARG A 100 9.80 7.43 9.77
CA ARG A 100 8.80 7.82 8.76
C ARG A 100 8.97 6.95 7.51
N PHE A 101 7.94 6.89 6.65
CA PHE A 101 8.03 6.30 5.32
C PHE A 101 9.18 6.98 4.54
N GLN A 102 10.30 6.28 4.37
CA GLN A 102 11.36 6.72 3.47
C GLN A 102 10.97 6.26 2.07
N THR A 103 10.39 7.16 1.29
CA THR A 103 10.47 7.03 -0.17
C THR A 103 11.93 7.30 -0.56
N PRO A 104 12.54 6.49 -1.44
CA PRO A 104 13.82 6.85 -2.05
C PRO A 104 13.75 8.30 -2.52
N ALA A 105 14.72 9.13 -2.14
CA ALA A 105 14.81 10.49 -2.64
C ALA A 105 15.21 10.43 -4.11
N GLY A 106 14.22 10.41 -5.00
CA GLY A 106 14.44 10.39 -6.44
C GLY A 106 13.46 9.51 -7.21
N PRO A 107 13.46 9.62 -8.55
CA PRO A 107 12.67 8.76 -9.40
C PRO A 107 13.08 7.30 -9.22
N LEU A 108 12.10 6.39 -9.26
CA LEU A 108 12.35 4.95 -9.28
C LEU A 108 13.32 4.60 -10.42
N SER A 109 14.19 3.62 -10.17
CA SER A 109 15.08 3.10 -11.21
C SER A 109 14.29 2.59 -12.41
N HIS A 110 14.92 2.60 -13.59
CA HIS A 110 14.29 2.12 -14.81
C HIS A 110 13.78 0.68 -14.65
N GLU A 111 14.61 -0.21 -14.12
CA GLU A 111 14.26 -1.60 -13.86
C GLU A 111 13.04 -1.76 -12.94
N HIS A 112 12.98 -0.95 -11.87
CA HIS A 112 11.85 -1.00 -10.93
C HIS A 112 10.56 -0.53 -11.61
N ARG A 113 10.65 0.54 -12.42
CA ARG A 113 9.51 1.03 -13.21
C ARG A 113 9.03 -0.02 -14.20
N GLU A 114 9.95 -0.69 -14.89
CA GLU A 114 9.61 -1.77 -15.81
C GLU A 114 8.98 -2.96 -15.09
N ALA A 115 9.51 -3.37 -13.93
CA ALA A 115 8.93 -4.46 -13.13
C ALA A 115 7.49 -4.15 -12.73
N MET A 116 7.21 -2.90 -12.33
CA MET A 116 5.87 -2.44 -12.02
C MET A 116 4.95 -2.48 -13.25
N VAL A 117 5.42 -2.01 -14.41
CA VAL A 117 4.68 -2.06 -15.68
C VAL A 117 4.39 -3.51 -16.09
N ARG A 118 5.37 -4.42 -15.99
CA ARG A 118 5.19 -5.85 -16.27
C ARG A 118 4.13 -6.46 -15.37
N GLY A 119 4.18 -6.19 -14.06
CA GLY A 119 3.19 -6.66 -13.09
C GLY A 119 1.78 -6.15 -13.41
N MET A 120 1.64 -4.86 -13.76
CA MET A 120 0.37 -4.28 -14.18
C MET A 120 -0.16 -4.96 -15.45
N ARG A 121 0.67 -5.12 -16.49
CA ARG A 121 0.28 -5.78 -17.75
C ARG A 121 -0.15 -7.23 -17.52
N ALA A 122 0.60 -7.99 -16.73
CA ALA A 122 0.27 -9.38 -16.39
C ALA A 122 -1.06 -9.48 -15.64
N ARG A 123 -1.34 -8.56 -14.71
CA ARG A 123 -2.63 -8.47 -14.02
C ARG A 123 -3.76 -8.16 -15.00
N TYR A 124 -3.59 -7.15 -15.87
CA TYR A 124 -4.61 -6.77 -16.85
C TYR A 124 -4.92 -7.90 -17.83
N ALA A 125 -3.90 -8.66 -18.27
CA ALA A 125 -4.06 -9.79 -19.18
C ALA A 125 -5.00 -10.88 -18.62
N ARG A 126 -5.01 -11.07 -17.30
CA ARG A 126 -5.88 -12.07 -16.61
C ARG A 126 -7.31 -11.59 -16.37
N MET A 127 -7.58 -10.31 -16.55
CA MET A 127 -8.91 -9.71 -16.32
C MET A 127 -9.78 -9.79 -17.57
N THR A 128 -11.06 -10.05 -17.37
CA THR A 128 -12.10 -9.96 -18.40
C THR A 128 -12.41 -8.50 -18.77
N PRO A 129 -13.01 -8.24 -19.94
CA PRO A 129 -13.46 -6.89 -20.31
C PRO A 129 -14.41 -6.26 -19.29
N ALA A 130 -15.30 -7.05 -18.69
CA ALA A 130 -16.24 -6.58 -17.66
C ALA A 130 -15.53 -6.15 -16.38
N GLU A 131 -14.57 -6.94 -15.88
CA GLU A 131 -13.78 -6.59 -14.69
C GLU A 131 -12.91 -5.34 -14.91
N ARG A 132 -12.37 -5.16 -16.13
CA ARG A 132 -11.63 -3.94 -16.51
C ARG A 132 -12.54 -2.71 -16.54
N ALA A 133 -13.81 -2.88 -16.93
CA ALA A 133 -14.78 -1.80 -17.04
C ALA A 133 -15.48 -1.46 -15.72
N ALA A 134 -15.57 -2.41 -14.77
CA ALA A 134 -16.30 -2.27 -13.52
C ALA A 134 -15.90 -1.03 -12.69
N PRO A 135 -14.60 -0.69 -12.52
CA PRO A 135 -14.22 0.54 -11.81
C PRO A 135 -14.78 1.82 -12.44
N PHE A 136 -15.01 1.81 -13.76
CA PHE A 136 -15.51 2.95 -14.54
C PHE A 136 -17.02 2.91 -14.80
N ALA A 137 -17.73 1.95 -14.18
CA ALA A 137 -19.18 1.80 -14.32
C ALA A 137 -19.97 2.77 -13.42
N SER A 138 -19.35 3.29 -12.35
CA SER A 138 -19.99 4.23 -11.43
C SER A 138 -20.41 5.52 -12.17
N PRO A 139 -21.69 5.93 -12.09
CA PRO A 139 -22.17 7.19 -12.66
C PRO A 139 -21.40 8.41 -12.14
N ASP A 140 -21.06 8.42 -10.85
CA ASP A 140 -20.35 9.53 -10.21
C ASP A 140 -18.91 9.66 -10.74
N LEU A 141 -18.21 8.54 -10.91
CA LEU A 141 -16.88 8.56 -11.49
C LEU A 141 -16.92 9.04 -12.96
N ARG A 142 -17.91 8.59 -13.73
CA ARG A 142 -18.11 9.04 -15.12
C ARG A 142 -18.36 10.54 -15.20
N ALA A 143 -19.19 11.08 -14.31
CA ALA A 143 -19.46 12.50 -14.23
C ALA A 143 -18.18 13.31 -13.91
N LYS A 144 -17.39 12.86 -12.93
CA LYS A 144 -16.11 13.49 -12.57
C LYS A 144 -15.10 13.46 -13.73
N LEU A 145 -14.95 12.33 -14.42
CA LEU A 145 -14.05 12.20 -15.57
C LEU A 145 -14.51 13.05 -16.75
N SER A 146 -15.82 13.13 -17.00
CA SER A 146 -16.39 13.98 -18.04
C SER A 146 -16.12 15.46 -17.74
N ALA A 147 -16.41 15.92 -16.52
CA ALA A 147 -16.15 17.30 -16.10
C ALA A 147 -14.66 17.67 -16.22
N ALA A 148 -13.76 16.79 -15.79
CA ALA A 148 -12.32 17.04 -15.83
C ALA A 148 -11.74 17.13 -17.25
N ASN A 149 -12.40 16.52 -18.25
CA ASN A 149 -11.94 16.50 -19.64
C ASN A 149 -12.72 17.44 -20.56
N LYS A 150 -13.85 17.97 -20.10
CA LYS A 150 -14.68 18.89 -20.86
C LYS A 150 -13.87 20.16 -21.19
N GLY A 151 -13.83 20.51 -22.48
CA GLY A 151 -13.12 21.71 -22.97
C GLY A 151 -11.60 21.57 -23.15
N LYS A 152 -10.99 20.43 -22.78
CA LYS A 152 -9.56 20.23 -23.02
C LYS A 152 -9.29 19.92 -24.50
N ALA A 153 -8.63 20.85 -25.18
CA ALA A 153 -8.16 20.64 -26.55
C ALA A 153 -7.05 19.58 -26.59
N ARG A 154 -7.11 18.69 -27.58
CA ARG A 154 -6.04 17.71 -27.81
C ARG A 154 -4.81 18.42 -28.41
N PRO A 155 -3.58 18.05 -28.01
CA PRO A 155 -2.36 18.51 -28.66
C PRO A 155 -2.36 18.18 -30.16
N GLU A 156 -1.68 19.00 -30.96
CA GLU A 156 -1.65 18.88 -32.41
C GLU A 156 -1.13 17.52 -32.89
N GLU A 157 -0.05 17.03 -32.28
CA GLU A 157 0.52 15.70 -32.58
C GLU A 157 -0.52 14.57 -32.40
N VAL A 158 -1.31 14.65 -31.33
CA VAL A 158 -2.37 13.67 -31.04
C VAL A 158 -3.52 13.80 -32.04
N ARG A 159 -3.89 15.03 -32.43
CA ARG A 159 -4.91 15.27 -33.47
C ARG A 159 -4.48 14.69 -34.81
N ALA A 160 -3.21 14.87 -35.19
CA ALA A 160 -2.65 14.36 -36.43
C ALA A 160 -2.66 12.82 -36.49
N LYS A 161 -2.24 12.13 -35.41
CA LYS A 161 -2.29 10.66 -35.33
C LYS A 161 -3.69 10.09 -35.48
N ILE A 162 -4.68 10.74 -34.85
CA ILE A 162 -6.09 10.35 -34.96
C ILE A 162 -6.60 10.59 -36.39
N ALA A 163 -6.32 11.76 -36.97
CA ALA A 163 -6.72 12.07 -38.34
C ALA A 163 -6.13 11.07 -39.36
N ALA A 164 -4.86 10.67 -39.18
CA ALA A 164 -4.22 9.65 -40.00
C ALA A 164 -4.91 8.29 -39.89
N SER A 165 -5.22 7.84 -38.66
CA SER A 165 -5.89 6.55 -38.41
C SER A 165 -7.30 6.45 -38.99
N HIS A 166 -8.03 7.58 -39.05
CA HIS A 166 -9.38 7.63 -39.60
C HIS A 166 -9.43 7.82 -41.13
N ARG A 167 -8.31 8.17 -41.77
CA ARG A 167 -8.24 8.40 -43.22
C ARG A 167 -8.55 7.11 -43.98
N GLY A 168 -9.48 7.18 -44.94
CA GLY A 168 -9.85 6.05 -45.79
C GLY A 168 -10.73 4.98 -45.12
N ARG A 169 -11.13 5.14 -43.85
CA ARG A 169 -11.98 4.17 -43.17
C ARG A 169 -13.43 4.28 -43.64
N ILE A 170 -13.86 3.29 -44.43
CA ILE A 170 -15.25 3.17 -44.90
C ILE A 170 -16.14 2.72 -43.74
N LYS A 171 -17.21 3.48 -43.46
CA LYS A 171 -18.23 3.13 -42.46
C LYS A 171 -19.14 2.01 -43.00
N SER A 172 -19.52 1.06 -42.15
CA SER A 172 -20.44 -0.03 -42.49
C SER A 172 -21.81 0.49 -42.93
N GLU A 173 -22.55 -0.30 -43.71
CA GLU A 173 -23.90 0.05 -44.18
C GLU A 173 -24.86 0.28 -43.02
N SER A 174 -24.87 -0.59 -42.02
CA SER A 174 -25.65 -0.42 -40.79
C SER A 174 -25.41 0.92 -40.09
N HIS A 175 -24.16 1.42 -40.12
CA HIS A 175 -23.82 2.71 -39.55
C HIS A 175 -24.29 3.89 -40.41
N ARG A 176 -24.28 3.74 -41.75
CA ARG A 176 -24.81 4.74 -42.69
C ARG A 176 -26.32 4.87 -42.56
N GLU A 177 -27.03 3.76 -42.39
CA GLU A 177 -28.49 3.74 -42.19
C GLU A 177 -28.91 4.41 -40.88
N ALA A 178 -28.21 4.12 -39.78
CA ALA A 178 -28.46 4.77 -38.50
C ALA A 178 -28.23 6.29 -38.54
N LEU A 179 -27.30 6.77 -39.37
CA LEU A 179 -27.12 8.21 -39.60
C LEU A 179 -28.25 8.79 -40.45
N ARG A 180 -28.69 8.07 -41.50
CA ARG A 180 -29.80 8.47 -42.37
C ARG A 180 -31.12 8.60 -41.59
N GLN A 181 -31.43 7.64 -40.73
CA GLN A 181 -32.62 7.66 -39.85
C GLN A 181 -32.64 8.85 -38.87
N LYS A 182 -31.46 9.32 -38.43
CA LYS A 182 -31.34 10.51 -37.55
C LYS A 182 -31.43 11.83 -38.30
N GLN A 183 -31.29 11.82 -39.62
CA GLN A 183 -31.37 13.00 -40.48
C GLN A 183 -32.77 13.18 -41.09
N THR A 184 -33.52 12.10 -41.29
CA THR A 184 -34.94 12.13 -41.65
C THR A 184 -35.75 12.77 -40.52
N GLY A 185 -35.93 14.10 -40.59
CA GLY A 185 -36.67 14.88 -39.59
C GLY A 185 -36.01 16.23 -39.25
N LYS A 186 -34.75 16.46 -39.63
CA LYS A 186 -34.14 17.79 -39.51
C LYS A 186 -34.50 18.60 -40.75
N LYS A 187 -35.49 19.50 -40.65
CA LYS A 187 -35.75 20.49 -41.70
C LYS A 187 -34.45 21.26 -41.98
N CYS A 188 -34.06 21.33 -43.24
CA CYS A 188 -33.02 22.25 -43.70
C CYS A 188 -33.55 23.66 -43.40
N VAL A 189 -32.94 24.37 -42.46
CA VAL A 189 -33.19 25.81 -42.31
C VAL A 189 -32.42 26.46 -43.44
N GLN A 190 -33.16 27.02 -44.41
CA GLN A 190 -32.61 27.88 -45.45
C GLN A 190 -32.16 29.20 -44.84
#